data_AF-A0A1I7XS91-F1
#
_entry.id   AF-A0A1I7XS91-F1
#
_cell.length_a   1.000
_cell.length_b   1.000
_cell.length_c   1.000
_cell.angle_alpha   90.00
_cell.angle_beta   90.00
_cell.angle_gamma   90.00
#
_symmetry.space_group_name_H-M   'P 1'
#
loop_
_entity.id
_entity.type
_entity.pdbx_description
1 polymer ?
#
loop_
_entity_poly.entity_id
_entity_poly.type
_entity_poly.pdbx_seq_one_letter_code
_entity_poly.pdbx_strand_id
1 'polypeptide(L)'
;MFERHKSADQNRRPLQRGRRTSETRRGSVVDWINGLTDNNQREENEWDRVDSAAERRTRHGSVVSVEELAPDESTQHKAELIAKLKREVKMIMEEAVTKRQVDLNSPYVTSLCSAVENCLMDGLRRRLLGLFGSRSSLALLHTVAKTNAAAELVLAKTLEINEQTGSAHHLIWIREALHMRTLSQIVHHIASAKSLRRLFDNSALMLDRAKGGMVAALLCETY
;
A
#
# COMPACT_ATOMS: atom_id res chain seq x y z
N MET A 1 0.31 -30.61 -78.06
CA MET A 1 0.19 -32.02 -77.61
C MET A 1 0.19 -32.01 -76.09
N PHE A 2 -0.96 -32.42 -75.52
CA PHE A 2 -1.26 -32.75 -74.11
C PHE A 2 -1.26 -31.69 -72.99
N GLU A 3 -2.48 -31.45 -72.53
CA GLU A 3 -2.93 -31.10 -71.18
C GLU A 3 -2.26 -31.92 -70.06
N ARG A 4 -2.17 -31.35 -68.85
CA ARG A 4 -3.09 -31.66 -67.71
C ARG A 4 -2.73 -30.95 -66.40
N HIS A 5 -3.75 -30.27 -65.85
CA HIS A 5 -4.22 -30.31 -64.44
C HIS A 5 -3.32 -29.68 -63.35
N LYS A 6 -3.82 -29.02 -62.29
CA LYS A 6 -5.17 -28.73 -61.75
C LYS A 6 -4.98 -27.68 -60.62
N SER A 7 -6.02 -26.85 -60.43
CA SER A 7 -6.50 -26.24 -59.16
C SER A 7 -5.51 -25.71 -58.11
N ALA A 8 -5.69 -24.46 -57.68
CA ALA A 8 -6.63 -24.14 -56.60
C ALA A 8 -6.64 -22.64 -56.27
N ASP A 9 -7.86 -22.15 -56.18
CA ASP A 9 -8.32 -20.85 -55.74
C ASP A 9 -7.89 -20.56 -54.27
N GLN A 10 -7.50 -19.32 -53.97
CA GLN A 10 -8.16 -18.46 -52.96
C GLN A 10 -7.27 -17.31 -52.45
N ASN A 11 -7.65 -16.11 -52.91
CA ASN A 11 -7.92 -14.95 -52.08
C ASN A 11 -6.79 -14.39 -51.18
N ARG A 12 -5.89 -13.60 -51.77
CA ARG A 12 -5.04 -12.64 -51.03
C ARG A 12 -5.88 -11.43 -50.60
N ARG A 13 -6.27 -11.38 -49.32
CA ARG A 13 -6.73 -10.13 -48.69
C ARG A 13 -5.50 -9.32 -48.24
N PRO A 14 -5.39 -8.03 -48.58
CA PRO A 14 -4.36 -7.18 -47.98
C PRO A 14 -4.68 -6.95 -46.50
N LEU A 15 -3.73 -7.24 -45.61
CA LEU A 15 -3.81 -6.85 -44.21
C LEU A 15 -3.87 -5.32 -44.13
N GLN A 16 -5.08 -4.78 -43.91
CA GLN A 16 -5.23 -3.42 -43.41
C GLN A 16 -4.63 -3.39 -42.01
N ARG A 17 -3.39 -2.89 -41.91
CA ARG A 17 -2.75 -2.54 -40.65
C ARG A 17 -3.40 -1.24 -40.16
N GLY A 18 -4.58 -1.38 -39.56
CA GLY A 18 -5.28 -0.31 -38.88
C GLY A 18 -4.36 0.27 -37.82
N ARG A 19 -3.86 1.47 -38.08
CA ARG A 19 -3.15 2.33 -37.15
C ARG A 19 -4.13 2.69 -36.04
N ARG A 20 -4.24 1.86 -35.00
CA ARG A 20 -4.90 2.26 -33.75
C ARG A 20 -3.97 3.25 -33.07
N THR A 21 -4.31 4.52 -33.20
CA THR A 21 -3.91 5.55 -32.26
C THR A 21 -4.17 5.01 -30.86
N SER A 22 -3.11 4.81 -30.08
CA SER A 22 -3.22 4.58 -28.64
C SER A 22 -3.55 5.92 -28.00
N GLU A 23 -4.78 6.37 -28.22
CA GLU A 23 -5.36 7.47 -27.49
C GLU A 23 -5.66 6.92 -26.10
N THR A 24 -4.90 7.41 -25.13
CA THR A 24 -4.99 7.09 -23.71
C THR A 24 -6.42 7.27 -23.24
N ARG A 25 -7.22 6.20 -23.28
CA ARG A 25 -8.51 6.14 -22.60
C ARG A 25 -8.23 6.24 -21.11
N ARG A 26 -8.34 7.47 -20.59
CA ARG A 26 -8.54 7.74 -19.17
C ARG A 26 -9.83 7.01 -18.78
N GLY A 27 -9.71 5.80 -18.23
CA GLY A 27 -10.82 5.08 -17.63
C GLY A 27 -11.33 5.86 -16.43
N SER A 28 -12.66 5.96 -16.30
CA SER A 28 -13.28 6.60 -15.15
C SER A 28 -13.08 5.73 -13.92
N VAL A 29 -12.99 6.34 -12.73
CA VAL A 29 -12.97 5.67 -11.41
C VAL A 29 -14.06 4.59 -11.31
N VAL A 30 -15.19 4.83 -11.96
CA VAL A 30 -16.35 3.92 -12.03
C VAL A 30 -16.06 2.63 -12.81
N ASP A 31 -15.25 2.69 -13.87
CA ASP A 31 -14.92 1.52 -14.70
C ASP A 31 -13.97 0.55 -13.97
N TRP A 32 -13.16 1.06 -13.05
CA TRP A 32 -12.31 0.25 -12.16
C TRP A 32 -13.10 -0.35 -10.99
N ILE A 33 -14.03 0.42 -10.41
CA ILE A 33 -14.92 -0.04 -9.32
C ILE A 33 -15.71 -1.29 -9.73
N ASN A 34 -16.25 -1.33 -10.95
CA ASN A 34 -16.99 -2.49 -11.44
C ASN A 34 -16.09 -3.73 -11.67
N GLY A 35 -14.78 -3.55 -11.89
CA GLY A 35 -13.83 -4.66 -12.00
C GLY A 35 -13.38 -5.25 -10.66
N LEU A 36 -13.58 -4.52 -9.55
CA LEU A 36 -13.22 -4.96 -8.20
C LEU A 36 -14.30 -5.82 -7.54
N THR A 37 -15.58 -5.58 -7.85
CA THR A 37 -16.69 -6.41 -7.33
C THR A 37 -16.51 -7.88 -7.74
N ASP A 38 -15.99 -8.13 -8.95
CA ASP A 38 -15.71 -9.48 -9.47
C ASP A 38 -14.47 -10.15 -8.82
N ASN A 39 -13.50 -9.36 -8.35
CA ASN A 39 -12.29 -9.88 -7.69
C ASN A 39 -12.47 -10.10 -6.18
N ASN A 40 -13.25 -9.24 -5.51
CA ASN A 40 -13.48 -9.36 -4.07
C ASN A 40 -14.27 -10.64 -3.71
N GLN A 41 -15.16 -11.11 -4.61
CA GLN A 41 -15.82 -12.41 -4.46
C GLN A 41 -14.89 -13.61 -4.65
N ARG A 42 -13.75 -13.46 -5.34
CA ARG A 42 -12.78 -14.53 -5.53
C ARG A 42 -11.79 -14.63 -4.38
N GLU A 43 -11.31 -13.51 -3.85
CA GLU A 43 -10.29 -13.52 -2.81
C GLU A 43 -10.84 -13.82 -1.41
N GLU A 44 -12.08 -13.43 -1.07
CA GLU A 44 -12.67 -13.71 0.25
C GLU A 44 -12.78 -15.23 0.53
N ASN A 45 -12.84 -16.06 -0.51
CA ASN A 45 -12.86 -17.53 -0.40
C ASN A 45 -11.46 -18.19 -0.33
N GLU A 46 -10.39 -17.44 -0.64
CA GLU A 46 -9.03 -17.99 -0.77
C GLU A 46 -8.18 -17.71 0.48
N TRP A 47 -8.48 -16.64 1.22
CA TRP A 47 -7.78 -16.30 2.48
C TRP A 47 -8.28 -17.09 3.70
N ASP A 48 -9.53 -17.58 3.70
CA ASP A 48 -10.08 -18.43 4.77
C ASP A 48 -9.61 -19.89 4.69
N ARG A 49 -8.91 -20.27 3.60
CA ARG A 49 -8.07 -21.47 3.60
C ARG A 49 -6.76 -21.16 4.32
N VAL A 50 -6.85 -21.13 5.64
CA VAL A 50 -5.69 -21.50 6.48
C VAL A 50 -5.16 -22.82 5.94
N ASP A 51 -3.85 -22.83 5.67
CA ASP A 51 -3.03 -23.84 5.02
C ASP A 51 -3.15 -25.21 5.73
N SER A 52 -4.31 -25.86 5.60
CA SER A 52 -4.55 -27.19 6.14
C SER A 52 -3.77 -28.19 5.30
N ALA A 53 -2.63 -28.58 5.85
CA ALA A 53 -1.86 -29.78 5.51
C ALA A 53 -1.24 -29.82 4.10
N ALA A 54 -0.35 -28.90 3.77
CA ALA A 54 0.68 -29.17 2.76
C ALA A 54 1.79 -30.05 3.38
N GLU A 55 1.53 -31.35 3.48
CA GLU A 55 2.48 -32.36 3.97
C GLU A 55 3.69 -32.43 3.02
N ARG A 56 4.79 -31.73 3.33
CA ARG A 56 6.01 -31.76 2.51
C ARG A 56 6.77 -33.06 2.73
N ARG A 57 6.58 -34.03 1.84
CA ARG A 57 7.42 -35.24 1.77
C ARG A 57 8.83 -34.88 1.30
N THR A 58 9.82 -35.21 2.13
CA THR A 58 11.22 -35.25 1.66
C THR A 58 11.40 -36.41 0.68
N ARG A 59 12.41 -36.34 -0.20
CA ARG A 59 12.69 -37.37 -1.22
C ARG A 59 12.96 -38.78 -0.64
N HIS A 60 13.12 -38.89 0.69
CA HIS A 60 13.33 -40.15 1.42
C HIS A 60 12.12 -40.59 2.25
N GLY A 61 10.96 -39.95 2.10
CA GLY A 61 9.72 -40.39 2.75
C GLY A 61 9.65 -40.14 4.26
N SER A 62 10.65 -39.51 4.87
CA SER A 62 10.53 -39.02 6.25
C SER A 62 9.55 -37.85 6.30
N VAL A 63 8.46 -38.05 7.05
CA VAL A 63 7.56 -37.01 7.51
C VAL A 63 8.21 -36.40 8.75
N VAL A 64 8.79 -35.22 8.60
CA VAL A 64 9.12 -34.39 9.77
C VAL A 64 7.81 -33.71 10.14
N SER A 65 7.26 -34.04 11.31
CA SER A 65 6.23 -33.22 11.93
C SER A 65 6.83 -31.83 12.10
N VAL A 66 6.47 -30.91 11.21
CA VAL A 66 6.73 -29.49 11.44
C VAL A 66 5.79 -29.14 12.58
N GLU A 67 6.29 -29.18 13.81
CA GLU A 67 5.60 -28.53 14.93
C GLU A 67 5.32 -27.11 14.48
N GLU A 68 4.05 -26.82 14.26
CA GLU A 68 3.54 -25.51 13.91
C GLU A 68 3.79 -24.61 15.12
N LEU A 69 5.01 -24.08 15.20
CA LEU A 69 5.35 -23.09 16.22
C LEU A 69 4.40 -21.92 16.01
N ALA A 70 3.55 -21.69 17.01
CA ALA A 70 2.67 -20.53 17.04
C ALA A 70 3.48 -19.28 16.66
N PRO A 71 2.93 -18.40 15.80
CA PRO A 71 3.65 -17.24 15.32
C PRO A 71 4.14 -16.41 16.51
N ASP A 72 5.38 -15.95 16.46
CA ASP A 72 5.98 -15.16 17.53
C ASP A 72 5.17 -13.85 17.77
N GLU A 73 5.26 -13.32 18.99
CA GLU A 73 4.52 -12.13 19.42
C GLU A 73 4.75 -10.92 18.47
N SER A 74 5.96 -10.76 17.93
CA SER A 74 6.27 -9.67 17.00
C SER A 74 5.55 -9.87 15.66
N THR A 75 5.47 -11.10 15.16
CA THR A 75 4.71 -11.43 13.95
C THR A 75 3.21 -11.19 14.14
N GLN A 76 2.64 -11.57 15.29
CA GLN A 76 1.24 -11.31 15.63
C GLN A 76 0.96 -9.80 15.70
N HIS A 77 1.79 -9.05 16.42
CA HIS A 77 1.65 -7.59 16.55
C HIS A 77 1.65 -6.87 15.19
N LYS A 78 2.56 -7.26 14.29
CA LYS A 78 2.59 -6.70 12.93
C LYS A 78 1.33 -7.05 12.14
N ALA A 79 0.82 -8.27 12.29
CA ALA A 79 -0.41 -8.70 11.64
C ALA A 79 -1.61 -7.87 12.12
N GLU A 80 -1.68 -7.56 13.42
CA GLU A 80 -2.72 -6.69 13.99
C GLU A 80 -2.65 -5.26 13.44
N LEU A 81 -1.45 -4.68 13.34
CA LEU A 81 -1.25 -3.35 12.75
C LEU A 81 -1.75 -3.29 11.30
N ILE A 82 -1.37 -4.29 10.49
CA ILE A 82 -1.83 -4.41 9.09
C ILE A 82 -3.33 -4.63 9.02
N ALA A 83 -3.90 -5.49 9.86
CA ALA A 83 -5.34 -5.76 9.89
C ALA A 83 -6.13 -4.49 10.25
N LYS A 84 -5.64 -3.70 11.20
CA LYS A 84 -6.24 -2.40 11.54
C LYS A 84 -6.18 -1.45 10.35
N LEU A 85 -5.02 -1.30 9.69
CA LEU A 85 -4.89 -0.45 8.52
C LEU A 85 -5.83 -0.87 7.39
N LYS A 86 -5.91 -2.17 7.07
CA LYS A 86 -6.83 -2.70 6.06
C LYS A 86 -8.28 -2.34 6.36
N ARG A 87 -8.70 -2.45 7.63
CA ARG A 87 -10.05 -2.06 8.06
C ARG A 87 -10.32 -0.59 7.80
N GLU A 88 -9.41 0.29 8.18
CA GLU A 88 -9.59 1.74 7.97
C GLU A 88 -9.60 2.12 6.48
N VAL A 89 -8.77 1.46 5.66
CA VAL A 89 -8.76 1.64 4.20
C VAL A 89 -10.10 1.20 3.60
N LYS A 90 -10.64 0.05 4.03
CA LYS A 90 -11.97 -0.39 3.61
C LYS A 90 -13.05 0.63 3.99
N MET A 91 -13.05 1.11 5.23
CA MET A 91 -14.02 2.10 5.71
C MET A 91 -13.97 3.40 4.90
N ILE A 92 -12.78 3.94 4.61
CA ILE A 92 -12.68 5.18 3.83
C ILE A 92 -13.10 4.99 2.37
N MET A 93 -12.86 3.80 1.79
CA MET A 93 -13.32 3.46 0.45
C MET A 93 -14.85 3.39 0.38
N GLU A 94 -15.49 2.72 1.33
CA GLU A 94 -16.96 2.62 1.41
C GLU A 94 -17.63 3.99 1.58
N GLU A 95 -17.04 4.84 2.43
CA GLU A 95 -17.51 6.22 2.63
C GLU A 95 -17.36 7.06 1.36
N ALA A 96 -16.22 6.93 0.65
CA ALA A 96 -15.97 7.65 -0.60
C ALA A 96 -16.98 7.26 -1.70
N VAL A 97 -17.33 5.98 -1.78
CA VAL A 97 -18.37 5.47 -2.69
C VAL A 97 -19.74 6.04 -2.34
N THR A 98 -20.07 6.16 -1.05
CA THR A 98 -21.40 6.60 -0.58
C THR A 98 -21.61 8.12 -0.72
N LYS A 99 -20.61 8.94 -0.35
CA LYS A 99 -20.79 10.41 -0.20
C LYS A 99 -20.26 11.25 -1.37
N ARG A 100 -19.69 10.64 -2.41
CA ARG A 100 -19.01 11.30 -3.56
C ARG A 100 -17.78 12.13 -3.19
N GLN A 101 -17.69 12.69 -1.99
CA GLN A 101 -16.52 13.37 -1.43
C GLN A 101 -16.38 13.03 0.07
N VAL A 102 -15.16 12.68 0.48
CA VAL A 102 -14.81 12.44 1.88
C VAL A 102 -14.26 13.74 2.47
N ASP A 103 -14.84 14.19 3.60
CA ASP A 103 -14.31 15.34 4.35
C ASP A 103 -12.98 14.94 5.03
N LEU A 104 -11.93 15.71 4.79
CA LEU A 104 -10.62 15.52 5.39
C LEU A 104 -10.64 15.69 6.91
N ASN A 105 -11.63 16.35 7.50
CA ASN A 105 -11.79 16.46 8.95
C ASN A 105 -12.70 15.36 9.55
N SER A 106 -13.19 14.44 8.71
CA SER A 106 -14.07 13.37 9.16
C SER A 106 -13.40 12.42 10.17
N PRO A 107 -14.21 11.72 11.00
CA PRO A 107 -13.70 10.68 11.88
C PRO A 107 -13.04 9.52 11.11
N TYR A 108 -13.53 9.19 9.90
CA TYR A 108 -12.94 8.15 9.04
C TYR A 108 -11.49 8.47 8.65
N VAL A 109 -11.23 9.71 8.20
CA VAL A 109 -9.88 10.16 7.87
C VAL A 109 -9.00 10.19 9.12
N THR A 110 -9.53 10.65 10.25
CA THR A 110 -8.78 10.67 11.52
C THR A 110 -8.38 9.26 11.98
N SER A 111 -9.28 8.29 11.84
CA SER A 111 -9.03 6.89 12.18
C SER A 111 -7.97 6.27 11.25
N LEU A 112 -8.07 6.51 9.93
CA LEU A 112 -7.05 6.11 8.97
C LEU A 112 -5.68 6.71 9.30
N CYS A 113 -5.61 8.02 9.55
CA CYS A 113 -4.36 8.69 9.93
C CYS A 113 -3.73 8.04 11.17
N SER A 114 -4.55 7.70 12.16
CA SER A 114 -4.09 7.01 13.38
C SER A 114 -3.57 5.61 13.10
N ALA A 115 -4.22 4.84 12.22
CA ALA A 115 -3.76 3.51 11.83
C ALA A 115 -2.41 3.57 11.08
N VAL A 116 -2.24 4.54 10.18
CA VAL A 116 -0.98 4.79 9.49
C VAL A 116 0.11 5.22 10.46
N GLU A 117 -0.19 6.13 11.39
CA GLU A 117 0.78 6.55 12.41
C GLU A 117 1.28 5.36 13.22
N ASN A 118 0.37 4.50 13.71
CA ASN A 118 0.77 3.31 14.46
C ASN A 118 1.71 2.39 13.67
N CYS A 119 1.48 2.23 12.35
CA CYS A 119 2.37 1.45 11.49
C CYS A 119 3.76 2.09 11.36
N LEU A 120 3.83 3.42 11.25
CA LEU A 120 5.09 4.17 11.12
C LEU A 120 5.87 4.27 12.43
N MET A 121 5.16 4.21 13.56
CA MET A 121 5.76 4.34 14.89
C MET A 121 6.24 3.01 15.47
N ASP A 122 5.82 1.88 14.90
CA ASP A 122 6.26 0.56 15.32
C ASP A 122 7.79 0.39 15.17
N GLY A 123 8.43 -0.03 16.26
CA GLY A 123 9.89 -0.18 16.35
C GLY A 123 10.69 1.11 16.13
N LEU A 124 10.10 2.31 16.20
CA LEU A 124 10.85 3.56 15.97
C LEU A 124 11.75 3.91 17.18
N ARG A 125 13.05 4.13 16.89
CA ARG A 125 14.08 4.43 17.89
C ARG A 125 14.07 5.91 18.29
N ARG A 126 13.67 6.18 19.54
CA ARG A 126 13.55 7.55 20.09
C ARG A 126 14.87 8.33 20.02
N ARG A 127 15.97 7.65 20.34
CA ARG A 127 17.30 8.27 20.48
C ARG A 127 17.84 8.84 19.16
N LEU A 128 17.33 8.39 18.00
CA LEU A 128 17.88 8.74 16.70
C LEU A 128 17.17 9.91 16.01
N LEU A 129 16.07 10.40 16.58
CA LEU A 129 15.30 11.52 16.03
C LEU A 129 15.73 12.88 16.61
N GLY A 130 16.77 12.92 17.46
CA GLY A 130 17.42 14.16 17.90
C GLY A 130 16.56 15.06 18.81
N LEU A 131 16.65 16.37 18.60
CA LEU A 131 16.12 17.48 19.41
C LEU A 131 14.62 17.43 19.75
N PHE A 132 13.85 16.52 19.15
CA PHE A 132 12.40 16.43 19.35
C PHE A 132 11.98 15.67 20.61
N GLY A 133 12.91 14.99 21.32
CA GLY A 133 12.71 14.43 22.67
C GLY A 133 11.59 13.40 22.85
N SER A 134 10.78 13.14 21.81
CA SER A 134 9.54 12.38 21.83
C SER A 134 9.44 11.49 20.59
N ARG A 135 8.75 10.34 20.73
CA ARG A 135 8.33 9.49 19.62
C ARG A 135 7.19 10.20 18.87
N SER A 136 7.52 11.26 18.13
CA SER A 136 6.55 11.94 17.28
C SER A 136 6.75 11.54 15.81
N SER A 137 5.65 11.24 15.13
CA SER A 137 5.64 11.00 13.69
C SER A 137 6.10 12.24 12.89
N LEU A 138 5.94 13.45 13.46
CA LEU A 138 6.47 14.69 12.88
C LEU A 138 8.01 14.73 12.88
N ALA A 139 8.66 14.20 13.92
CA ALA A 139 10.12 14.12 13.96
C ALA A 139 10.68 13.12 12.93
N LEU A 140 9.93 12.03 12.68
CA LEU A 140 10.21 11.13 11.57
C LEU A 140 10.09 11.89 10.23
N LEU A 141 9.02 12.67 10.03
CA LEU A 141 8.84 13.46 8.81
C LEU A 141 9.99 14.43 8.56
N HIS A 142 10.45 15.17 9.58
CA HIS A 142 11.64 16.02 9.47
C HIS A 142 12.88 15.28 8.96
N THR A 143 13.03 14.01 9.34
CA THR A 143 14.15 13.18 8.91
C THR A 143 13.96 12.68 7.48
N VAL A 144 12.74 12.29 7.12
CA VAL A 144 12.38 11.79 5.78
C VAL A 144 12.51 12.91 4.73
N ALA A 145 12.06 14.12 5.05
CA ALA A 145 12.10 15.31 4.20
C ALA A 145 13.51 15.62 3.66
N LYS A 146 14.57 15.29 4.41
CA LYS A 146 15.96 15.47 3.96
C LYS A 146 16.34 14.64 2.73
N THR A 147 15.54 13.63 2.39
CA THR A 147 15.83 12.67 1.30
C THR A 147 14.64 12.41 0.39
N ASN A 148 13.53 13.12 0.58
CA ASN A 148 12.29 12.90 -0.17
C ASN A 148 11.56 14.24 -0.36
N ALA A 149 11.49 14.70 -1.62
CA ALA A 149 10.89 15.99 -1.96
C ALA A 149 9.38 16.08 -1.65
N ALA A 150 8.64 14.98 -1.76
CA ALA A 150 7.22 14.98 -1.39
C ALA A 150 7.02 15.19 0.11
N ALA A 151 7.86 14.56 0.93
CA ALA A 151 7.86 14.77 2.37
C ALA A 151 8.32 16.19 2.76
N GLU A 152 9.23 16.79 2.01
CA GLU A 152 9.65 18.19 2.21
C GLU A 152 8.49 19.17 1.99
N LEU A 153 7.73 18.99 0.90
CA LEU A 153 6.54 19.82 0.63
C LEU A 153 5.47 19.67 1.71
N VAL A 154 5.17 18.42 2.11
CA VAL A 154 4.22 18.14 3.20
C VAL A 154 4.68 18.77 4.52
N LEU A 155 5.98 18.70 4.82
CA LEU A 155 6.54 19.28 6.03
C LEU A 155 6.38 20.80 6.05
N ALA A 156 6.70 21.48 4.96
CA ALA A 156 6.53 22.93 4.86
C ALA A 156 5.07 23.34 5.12
N LYS A 157 4.11 22.65 4.50
CA LYS A 157 2.68 22.88 4.71
C LYS A 157 2.21 22.56 6.13
N THR A 158 2.71 21.48 6.72
CA THR A 158 2.42 21.12 8.11
C THR A 158 2.86 22.21 9.07
N LEU A 159 4.04 22.82 8.85
CA LEU A 159 4.55 23.90 9.70
C LEU A 159 3.72 25.18 9.54
N GLU A 160 3.36 25.55 8.30
CA GLU A 160 2.44 26.67 8.03
C GLU A 160 1.10 26.49 8.76
N ILE A 161 0.52 25.28 8.72
CA ILE A 161 -0.75 24.96 9.39
C ILE A 161 -0.60 25.06 10.91
N ASN A 162 0.47 24.47 11.49
CA ASN A 162 0.70 24.49 12.93
C ASN A 162 0.82 25.92 13.48
N GLU A 163 1.46 26.83 12.73
CA GLU A 163 1.58 28.25 13.11
C GLU A 163 0.21 28.95 13.09
N GLN A 164 -0.66 28.62 12.14
CA GLN A 164 -1.98 29.23 12.00
C GLN A 164 -2.99 28.72 13.02
N THR A 165 -2.97 27.42 13.33
CA THR A 165 -3.97 26.80 14.21
C THR A 165 -3.56 26.78 15.68
N GLY A 166 -2.26 26.97 15.99
CA GLY A 166 -1.72 26.88 17.35
C GLY A 166 -1.90 25.50 18.00
N SER A 167 -2.34 24.51 17.23
CA SER A 167 -2.72 23.18 17.71
C SER A 167 -1.68 22.15 17.29
N ALA A 168 -1.04 21.54 18.29
CA ALA A 168 -0.08 20.45 18.08
C ALA A 168 -0.82 19.12 17.78
N HIS A 169 -1.58 19.05 16.69
CA HIS A 169 -2.18 17.78 16.30
C HIS A 169 -1.11 16.90 15.65
N HIS A 170 -0.69 15.86 16.38
CA HIS A 170 0.25 14.82 15.94
C HIS A 170 -0.02 14.24 14.53
N LEU A 171 -1.27 14.23 14.07
CA LEU A 171 -1.69 13.65 12.79
C LEU A 171 -1.75 14.64 11.61
N ILE A 172 -1.45 15.94 11.80
CA ILE A 172 -1.63 16.96 10.74
C ILE A 172 -0.87 16.58 9.48
N TRP A 173 0.39 16.16 9.62
CA TRP A 173 1.20 15.89 8.44
C TRP A 173 0.72 14.68 7.63
N ILE A 174 0.16 13.67 8.29
CA ILE A 174 -0.41 12.49 7.60
C ILE A 174 -1.67 12.92 6.85
N ARG A 175 -2.50 13.75 7.47
CA ARG A 175 -3.70 14.32 6.85
C ARG A 175 -3.34 15.20 5.65
N GLU A 176 -2.29 16.01 5.79
CA GLU A 176 -1.80 16.85 4.70
C GLU A 176 -1.22 16.02 3.56
N ALA A 177 -0.47 14.96 3.86
CA ALA A 177 0.02 14.03 2.84
C ALA A 177 -1.11 13.29 2.10
N LEU A 178 -2.24 13.01 2.76
CA LEU A 178 -3.46 12.50 2.11
C LEU A 178 -4.06 13.54 1.18
N HIS A 179 -4.19 14.79 1.64
CA HIS A 179 -4.70 15.90 0.83
C HIS A 179 -3.86 16.10 -0.44
N MET A 180 -2.54 16.05 -0.30
CA MET A 180 -1.57 16.20 -1.39
C MET A 180 -1.40 14.94 -2.26
N ARG A 181 -2.04 13.82 -1.90
CA ARG A 181 -1.91 12.51 -2.58
C ARG A 181 -0.49 11.96 -2.64
N THR A 182 0.32 12.24 -1.61
CA THR A 182 1.74 11.87 -1.53
C THR A 182 2.03 10.87 -0.43
N LEU A 183 1.05 10.52 0.41
CA LEU A 183 1.29 9.66 1.57
C LEU A 183 1.85 8.28 1.18
N SER A 184 1.32 7.63 0.15
CA SER A 184 1.80 6.31 -0.29
C SER A 184 3.27 6.37 -0.74
N GLN A 185 3.65 7.41 -1.48
CA GLN A 185 5.02 7.65 -1.91
C GLN A 185 5.97 7.87 -0.71
N ILE A 186 5.54 8.66 0.28
CA ILE A 186 6.35 8.93 1.49
C ILE A 186 6.52 7.64 2.30
N VAL A 187 5.44 6.90 2.55
CA VAL A 187 5.47 5.64 3.30
C VAL A 187 6.32 4.58 2.58
N HIS A 188 6.23 4.49 1.26
CA HIS A 188 7.07 3.61 0.46
C HIS A 188 8.56 3.95 0.61
N HIS A 189 8.90 5.24 0.61
CA HIS A 189 10.28 5.69 0.82
C HIS A 189 10.79 5.32 2.22
N ILE A 190 9.94 5.44 3.25
CA ILE A 190 10.30 5.03 4.62
C ILE A 190 10.63 3.52 4.68
N ALA A 191 9.86 2.67 4.01
CA ALA A 191 10.09 1.21 3.99
C ALA A 191 11.33 0.80 3.16
N SER A 192 11.64 1.54 2.09
CA SER A 192 12.65 1.14 1.09
C SER A 192 14.02 1.80 1.29
N ALA A 193 14.07 3.04 1.81
CA ALA A 193 15.30 3.81 1.88
C ALA A 193 16.27 3.25 2.93
N LYS A 194 17.45 2.80 2.47
CA LYS A 194 18.52 2.27 3.34
C LYS A 194 18.96 3.26 4.42
N SER A 195 18.95 4.55 4.12
CA SER A 195 19.33 5.63 5.05
C SER A 195 18.38 5.78 6.23
N LEU A 196 17.11 5.38 6.08
CA LEU A 196 16.08 5.49 7.11
C LEU A 196 15.99 4.23 7.99
N ARG A 197 16.51 3.09 7.53
CA ARG A 197 16.48 1.83 8.28
C ARG A 197 17.06 1.92 9.68
N ARG A 198 18.12 2.72 9.84
CA ARG A 198 18.77 2.93 11.14
C ARG A 198 17.83 3.52 12.20
N LEU A 199 16.75 4.21 11.79
CA LEU A 199 15.77 4.82 12.69
C LEU A 199 14.86 3.77 13.34
N PHE A 200 14.82 2.55 12.82
CA PHE A 200 13.92 1.49 13.24
C PHE A 200 14.68 0.34 13.91
N ASP A 201 14.00 -0.36 14.81
CA ASP A 201 14.41 -1.64 15.33
C ASP A 201 14.27 -2.72 14.26
N ASN A 202 15.09 -3.77 14.34
CA ASN A 202 15.10 -4.83 13.33
C ASN A 202 13.76 -5.59 13.26
N SER A 203 12.99 -5.55 14.34
CA SER A 203 11.65 -6.11 14.44
C SER A 203 10.55 -5.16 13.96
N ALA A 204 10.85 -3.92 13.53
CA ALA A 204 9.83 -2.96 13.11
C ALA A 204 9.06 -3.42 11.86
N LEU A 205 7.77 -3.11 11.82
CA LEU A 205 6.86 -3.34 10.69
C LEU A 205 7.42 -2.78 9.38
N MET A 206 7.92 -1.54 9.40
CA MET A 206 8.44 -0.86 8.21
C MET A 206 9.70 -1.51 7.63
N LEU A 207 10.42 -2.35 8.41
CA LEU A 207 11.56 -3.13 7.96
C LEU A 207 11.21 -4.56 7.56
N ASP A 208 9.99 -5.02 7.83
CA ASP A 208 9.49 -6.32 7.41
C ASP A 208 9.42 -6.39 5.88
N ARG A 209 10.08 -7.38 5.29
CA ARG A 209 10.23 -7.51 3.83
C ARG A 209 8.88 -7.68 3.12
N ALA A 210 7.90 -8.30 3.76
CA ALA A 210 6.58 -8.53 3.17
C ALA A 210 5.59 -7.44 3.60
N LYS A 211 5.57 -7.08 4.89
CA LYS A 211 4.53 -6.20 5.45
C LYS A 211 4.85 -4.72 5.32
N GLY A 212 6.13 -4.31 5.35
CA GLY A 212 6.50 -2.90 5.25
C GLY A 212 6.10 -2.26 3.92
N GLY A 213 6.27 -3.00 2.81
CA GLY A 213 5.79 -2.58 1.49
C GLY A 213 4.26 -2.57 1.39
N MET A 214 3.58 -3.46 2.12
CA MET A 214 2.11 -3.57 2.14
C MET A 214 1.46 -2.31 2.72
N VAL A 215 2.05 -1.69 3.74
CA VAL A 215 1.55 -0.42 4.31
C VAL A 215 1.44 0.66 3.21
N ALA A 216 2.47 0.79 2.37
CA ALA A 216 2.46 1.76 1.28
C ALA A 216 1.48 1.37 0.16
N ALA A 217 1.38 0.08 -0.16
CA ALA A 217 0.49 -0.43 -1.21
C ALA A 217 -0.99 -0.20 -0.87
N LEU A 218 -1.41 -0.51 0.36
CA LEU A 218 -2.78 -0.27 0.84
C LEU A 218 -3.16 1.21 0.78
N LEU A 219 -2.20 2.11 0.98
CA LEU A 219 -2.42 3.56 0.85
C LEU A 219 -2.36 4.05 -0.60
N CYS A 220 -1.85 3.26 -1.55
CA CYS A 220 -1.96 3.59 -2.96
C CYS A 220 -3.39 3.40 -3.48
N GLU A 221 -4.14 2.49 -2.86
CA GLU A 221 -5.53 2.14 -3.21
C GLU A 221 -6.55 3.21 -2.75
N THR A 222 -6.15 4.20 -1.96
CA THR A 222 -7.03 5.26 -1.45
C THR A 222 -7.16 6.50 -2.36
N TYR A 223 -6.59 6.49 -3.57
CA TYR A 223 -6.45 7.69 -4.43
C TYR A 223 -7.13 7.64 -5.80
#